data_AF-A0A3G7TVG2-F1
#
_entry.id   AF-A0A3G7TVG2-F1
#
_cell.length_a   1.000
_cell.length_b   1.000
_cell.length_c   1.000
_cell.angle_alpha   90.00
_cell.angle_beta   90.00
_cell.angle_gamma   90.00
#
_symmetry.space_group_name_H-M   'P 1'
#
loop_
_entity.id
_entity.type
_entity.pdbx_description
1 polymer ?
#
loop_
_entity_poly.entity_id
_entity_poly.type
_entity_poly.pdbx_seq_one_letter_code
_entity_poly.pdbx_strand_id
1 'polypeptide(L)' 'MLTIGQMARCHGLTTKTLRHYDSIGLFTPSLTGQDNGYRYYKPEQMVERYIPLKN' A
#
# COMPACT_ATOMS: atom_id res chain seq x y z
N MET A 1 -6.33 10.25 -2.76
CA MET A 1 -5.51 9.02 -2.70
C MET A 1 -4.58 9.10 -1.50
N LEU A 2 -4.22 7.96 -0.92
CA LEU A 2 -3.27 7.82 0.19
C LEU A 2 -1.88 7.52 -0.35
N THR A 3 -0.85 8.15 0.20
CA THR A 3 0.53 7.74 -0.05
C THR A 3 0.82 6.39 0.60
N ILE A 4 1.89 5.71 0.17
CA ILE A 4 2.37 4.49 0.85
C ILE A 4 2.61 4.68 2.35
N GLY A 5 3.03 5.87 2.79
CA GLY A 5 3.23 6.19 4.20
C GLY A 5 1.91 6.29 4.97
N GLN A 6 0.90 6.95 4.39
CA GLN A 6 -0.43 7.04 4.99
C GLN A 6 -1.09 5.66 5.08
N MET A 7 -1.05 4.89 4.00
CA MET A 7 -1.58 3.52 3.96
C MET A 7 -0.90 2.63 5.02
N ALA A 8 0.43 2.67 5.10
CA ALA A 8 1.19 1.91 6.07
C ALA A 8 0.79 2.28 7.52
N ARG A 9 0.69 3.58 7.81
CA ARG A 9 0.27 4.06 9.14
C ARG A 9 -1.13 3.59 9.51
N CYS A 10 -2.08 3.61 8.59
CA CYS A 10 -3.45 3.20 8.87
C CYS A 10 -3.58 1.70 9.18
N HIS A 11 -2.68 0.85 8.65
CA HIS A 11 -2.65 -0.59 8.93
C HIS A 11 -1.62 -1.03 9.98
N GLY A 12 -0.91 -0.10 10.62
CA GLY A 12 0.19 -0.44 11.54
C GLY A 12 1.37 -1.16 10.85
N LEU A 13 1.52 -0.96 9.54
CA LEU A 13 2.57 -1.56 8.72
C LEU A 13 3.72 -0.57 8.49
N THR A 14 4.80 -1.08 7.94
CA THR A 14 5.88 -0.24 7.40
C THR A 14 5.68 -0.02 5.90
N THR A 15 6.23 1.07 5.37
CA THR A 15 6.27 1.26 3.91
C THR A 15 7.06 0.16 3.21
N LYS A 16 8.06 -0.45 3.87
CA LYS A 16 8.81 -1.61 3.36
C LYS A 16 7.90 -2.83 3.18
N THR A 17 7.01 -3.09 4.12
CA THR A 17 6.02 -4.18 4.03
C THR A 17 5.11 -4.01 2.82
N LEU A 18 4.55 -2.81 2.62
CA LEU A 18 3.70 -2.55 1.45
C LEU A 18 4.47 -2.66 0.11
N ARG A 19 5.73 -2.22 0.05
CA ARG A 19 6.58 -2.44 -1.14
C ARG A 19 6.83 -3.93 -1.39
N HIS A 20 7.00 -4.71 -0.34
CA HIS A 20 7.16 -6.15 -0.47
C HIS A 20 5.88 -6.80 -1.01
N TYR A 21 4.71 -6.43 -0.47
CA TYR A 21 3.43 -6.94 -0.96
C TYR A 21 3.17 -6.59 -2.43
N ASP A 22 3.51 -5.37 -2.83
CA ASP A 22 3.47 -4.96 -4.23
C ASP A 22 4.40 -5.83 -5.10
N SER A 23 5.65 -6.06 -4.66
CA SER A 23 6.64 -6.85 -5.41
C SER A 23 6.24 -8.31 -5.63
N ILE A 24 5.41 -8.88 -4.76
CA ILE A 24 4.91 -10.26 -4.86
C ILE A 24 3.47 -10.33 -5.38
N GLY A 25 2.86 -9.19 -5.73
CA GLY A 25 1.49 -9.10 -6.23
C GLY A 25 0.39 -9.33 -5.19
N LEU A 26 0.73 -9.32 -3.89
CA LEU A 26 -0.24 -9.54 -2.81
C LEU A 26 -1.15 -8.32 -2.59
N PHE A 27 -0.58 -7.11 -2.68
CA PHE A 27 -1.31 -5.86 -2.51
C PHE A 27 -0.59 -4.74 -3.26
N THR A 28 -1.21 -4.24 -4.31
CA THR A 28 -0.60 -3.31 -5.27
C THR A 28 -1.24 -1.91 -5.19
N PRO A 29 -0.49 -0.84 -5.51
CA PRO A 29 -1.05 0.50 -5.51
C PRO A 29 -2.04 0.68 -6.66
N SER A 30 -3.12 1.43 -6.43
CA SER A 30 -4.04 1.84 -7.50
C SER A 30 -3.37 2.71 -8.57
N LEU A 31 -2.31 3.42 -8.20
CA LEU A 31 -1.53 4.26 -9.11
C LEU A 31 -0.07 4.29 -8.68
N THR A 32 0.81 4.18 -9.67
CA THR A 32 2.21 4.57 -9.53
C THR A 32 2.42 5.86 -10.32
N GLY A 33 2.87 6.92 -9.66
CA GLY A 33 3.14 8.21 -10.30
C GLY A 33 4.20 8.04 -11.38
N GLN A 34 3.90 8.43 -12.61
CA GLN A 34 4.80 8.23 -13.75
C GLN A 34 6.10 9.03 -13.60
N ASP A 35 6.03 10.22 -13.00
CA ASP A 35 7.16 11.14 -12.91
C ASP A 35 8.13 10.80 -11.76
N ASN A 36 7.64 10.16 -10.70
CA ASN A 36 8.39 9.98 -9.45
C ASN A 36 8.38 8.54 -8.89
N GLY A 37 7.60 7.63 -9.49
CA GLY A 37 7.46 6.25 -9.01
C GLY A 37 6.76 6.13 -7.66
N TYR A 38 6.10 7.18 -7.15
CA TYR A 38 5.40 7.13 -5.88
C TYR A 38 4.15 6.27 -5.98
N ARG A 39 3.91 5.50 -4.93
CA ARG A 39 2.77 4.58 -4.83
C ARG A 39 1.62 5.26 -4.13
N TYR A 40 0.46 5.24 -4.77
CA TYR A 40 -0.77 5.83 -4.29
C TYR A 40 -1.88 4.77 -4.22
N TYR A 41 -2.58 4.76 -3.10
CA TYR A 41 -3.65 3.83 -2.79
C TYR A 41 -4.97 4.59 -2.73
N LYS A 42 -6.06 3.99 -3.16
CA LYS A 42 -7.38 4.60 -2.95
C LYS A 42 -7.89 4.25 -1.54
N PRO A 43 -8.72 5.10 -0.91
CA PRO A 43 -9.30 4.79 0.40
C PRO A 43 -10.05 3.46 0.44
N GLU A 44 -10.65 3.03 -0.68
CA GLU A 44 -11.38 1.76 -0.78
C GLU A 44 -10.46 0.54 -0.63
N GLN A 45 -9.15 0.68 -0.88
CA GLN A 45 -8.19 -0.39 -0.65
C GLN A 45 -7.91 -0.63 0.84
N MET A 46 -8.35 0.26 1.74
CA MET A 46 -8.20 0.11 3.19
C MET A 46 -8.98 -1.06 3.77
N VAL A 47 -10.10 -1.43 3.13
CA VAL A 47 -10.97 -2.54 3.57
C VAL A 47 -10.62 -3.84 2.85
N GLU A 48 -9.56 -3.85 2.05
CA GLU A 48 -9.17 -5.01 1.27
C GLU A 48 -8.63 -6.11 2.18
N ARG A 49 -9.31 -7.26 2.16
CA ARG A 49 -9.11 -8.36 3.11
C ARG A 49 -7.76 -9.08 2.95
N TYR A 50 -7.01 -8.77 1.91
CA TYR A 50 -5.76 -9.45 1.56
C TYR A 50 -4.50 -8.81 2.12
N ILE A 51 -4.60 -7.69 2.86
CA ILE A 51 -3.44 -7.15 3.59
C ILE A 51 -3.29 -7.95 4.88
N PRO A 52 -2.25 -8.79 5.03
CA PRO A 52 -1.98 -9.46 6.29
C PRO A 52 -1.68 -8.39 7.34
N LEU A 53 -2.56 -8.25 8.31
CA LEU A 53 -2.29 -7.39 9.46
C LEU A 53 -1.09 -7.99 10.21
N LYS A 54 -0.15 -7.14 10.62
CA LYS A 54 0.95 -7.58 11.47
C LYS A 54 0.34 -8.10 12.77
N ASN A 55 0.53 -9.40 13.05
CA ASN A 55 0.26 -9.97 14.39
C ASN A 55 1.15 -9.32 15.44
#